data_AF-A0A853I4J4-F1
#
_entry.id   AF-A0A853I4J4-F1
#
_cell.length_a   1.000
_cell.length_b   1.000
_cell.length_c   1.000
_cell.angle_alpha   90.00
_cell.angle_beta   90.00
_cell.angle_gamma   90.00
#
_symmetry.space_group_name_H-M   'P 1'
#
loop_
_entity.id
_entity.type
_entity.pdbx_description
1 polymer ?
#
loop_
_entity_poly.entity_id
_entity_poly.type
_entity_poly.pdbx_seq_one_letter_code
_entity_poly.pdbx_strand_id
1 'polypeptide(L)'
;MKKKLAFLATFLCSTGFAQEPIRVLDIGVMGLASHDLFQWNGRTKTNEENGRFDLSTIFDYGNGEKIRQGGNSKNSSNAAVFTVTQSLVSFYYGQKASLLMSRRFTEEQAHEIARKETVTFFIGMVKESYQRFSDKSLPEVASSGSVTDEEQAVMRALHDILPGKITVNRGVTSQTFEVTDYKTAMTFLSPTELNQEVKFFDGKYDVEYLNVSVPGPRGPITINLQEADQQFVEGQTDFNFSIMLGELGRYGNQTQQYTQNLVEYTSFGYHLENLFAKGLCKQNPDGTENKWVMPGIVCN
;
A
#
# COMPACT_ATOMS: atom_id res chain seq x y z
N MET A 1 -11.62 -68.09 -11.72
CA MET A 1 -11.97 -66.99 -10.79
C MET A 1 -11.31 -65.71 -11.28
N LYS A 2 -12.09 -64.77 -11.81
CA LYS A 2 -11.60 -63.48 -12.34
C LYS A 2 -11.60 -62.44 -11.20
N LYS A 3 -10.43 -62.00 -10.74
CA LYS A 3 -10.33 -60.82 -9.85
C LYS A 3 -10.14 -59.59 -10.72
N LYS A 4 -11.19 -58.78 -10.86
CA LYS A 4 -11.12 -57.44 -11.44
C LYS A 4 -10.49 -56.52 -10.39
N LEU A 5 -9.29 -56.02 -10.68
CA LEU A 5 -8.69 -54.92 -9.93
C LEU A 5 -9.41 -53.64 -10.38
N ALA A 6 -10.25 -53.08 -9.51
CA ALA A 6 -10.86 -51.78 -9.74
C ALA A 6 -9.80 -50.71 -9.45
N PHE A 7 -9.32 -50.06 -10.51
CA PHE A 7 -8.53 -48.84 -10.41
C PHE A 7 -9.48 -47.72 -9.97
N LEU A 8 -9.44 -47.34 -8.70
CA LEU A 8 -10.14 -46.16 -8.19
C LEU A 8 -9.37 -44.94 -8.70
N ALA A 9 -9.90 -44.28 -9.72
CA ALA A 9 -9.40 -42.99 -10.17
C ALA A 9 -9.77 -41.94 -9.11
N THR A 10 -8.82 -41.60 -8.25
CA THR A 10 -8.94 -40.47 -7.34
C THR A 10 -8.95 -39.20 -8.19
N PHE A 11 -10.14 -38.65 -8.40
CA PHE A 11 -10.35 -37.32 -8.94
C PHE A 11 -9.72 -36.32 -7.95
N LEU A 12 -8.47 -35.92 -8.20
CA LEU A 12 -7.88 -34.74 -7.60
C LEU A 12 -8.64 -33.55 -8.19
N CYS A 13 -9.69 -33.09 -7.49
CA CYS A 13 -10.23 -31.76 -7.71
C CYS A 13 -9.09 -30.78 -7.42
N SER A 14 -8.44 -30.31 -8.48
CA SER A 14 -7.66 -29.08 -8.45
C SER A 14 -8.62 -27.95 -8.08
N THR A 15 -8.74 -27.67 -6.78
CA THR A 15 -9.29 -26.41 -6.32
C THR A 15 -8.35 -25.35 -6.87
N GLY A 16 -8.75 -24.68 -7.96
CA GLY A 16 -8.15 -23.40 -8.30
C GLY A 16 -8.31 -22.53 -7.07
N PHE A 17 -7.20 -22.16 -6.43
CA PHE A 17 -7.22 -21.20 -5.35
C PHE A 17 -7.69 -19.89 -5.97
N ALA A 18 -8.94 -19.52 -5.72
CA ALA A 18 -9.44 -18.21 -6.12
C ALA A 18 -8.61 -17.16 -5.39
N GLN A 19 -8.16 -16.13 -6.12
CA GLN A 19 -7.46 -14.99 -5.56
C GLN A 19 -8.24 -14.45 -4.35
N GLU A 20 -7.55 -14.24 -3.24
CA GLU A 20 -8.19 -13.65 -2.06
C GLU A 20 -8.69 -12.22 -2.38
N PRO A 21 -9.90 -11.85 -1.94
CA PRO A 21 -10.43 -10.52 -2.22
C PRO A 21 -9.61 -9.44 -1.54
N ILE A 22 -9.43 -8.32 -2.24
CA ILE A 22 -8.78 -7.12 -1.71
C ILE A 22 -9.71 -6.49 -0.68
N ARG A 23 -9.14 -5.98 0.41
CA ARG A 23 -9.87 -5.41 1.55
C ARG A 23 -9.54 -3.94 1.76
N VAL A 24 -10.36 -3.25 2.54
CA VAL A 24 -10.08 -1.86 2.99
C VAL A 24 -8.73 -1.76 3.71
N LEU A 25 -8.32 -2.80 4.47
CA LEU A 25 -6.99 -2.89 5.06
C LEU A 25 -5.89 -2.77 4.00
N ASP A 26 -6.01 -3.48 2.89
CA ASP A 26 -5.00 -3.50 1.85
C ASP A 26 -4.85 -2.14 1.17
N ILE A 27 -5.96 -1.41 1.02
CA ILE A 27 -5.95 0.01 0.58
C ILE A 27 -5.13 0.87 1.53
N GLY A 28 -5.33 0.72 2.85
CA GLY A 28 -4.58 1.44 3.85
C GLY A 28 -3.08 1.12 3.84
N VAL A 29 -2.73 -0.17 3.68
CA VAL A 29 -1.35 -0.64 3.62
C VAL A 29 -0.64 -0.17 2.36
N MET A 30 -1.25 -0.37 1.19
CA MET A 30 -0.67 0.04 -0.09
C MET A 30 -0.60 1.57 -0.22
N GLY A 31 -1.56 2.30 0.35
CA GLY A 31 -1.52 3.75 0.46
C GLY A 31 -0.36 4.23 1.33
N LEU A 32 -0.16 3.63 2.51
CA LEU A 32 0.99 3.96 3.36
C LEU A 32 2.32 3.57 2.71
N ALA A 33 2.39 2.42 2.04
CA ALA A 33 3.57 1.98 1.29
C ALA A 33 3.94 3.00 0.19
N SER A 34 2.94 3.51 -0.53
CA SER A 34 3.13 4.60 -1.50
C SER A 34 3.70 5.86 -0.84
N HIS A 35 3.19 6.24 0.33
CA HIS A 35 3.68 7.43 1.06
C HIS A 35 5.09 7.26 1.64
N ASP A 36 5.49 6.04 1.97
CA ASP A 36 6.85 5.72 2.45
C ASP A 36 7.87 5.68 1.31
N LEU A 37 7.44 5.27 0.12
CA LEU A 37 8.26 5.29 -1.08
C LEU A 37 8.32 6.68 -1.74
N PHE A 38 7.26 7.48 -1.60
CA PHE A 38 7.08 8.73 -2.33
C PHE A 38 6.57 9.91 -1.49
N GLN A 39 7.33 11.00 -1.53
CA GLN A 39 6.90 12.36 -1.20
C GLN A 39 7.20 13.27 -2.40
N TRP A 40 6.29 13.25 -3.37
CA TRP A 40 6.40 14.13 -4.53
C TRP A 40 6.26 15.61 -4.14
N ASN A 41 7.26 16.41 -4.48
CA ASN A 41 7.21 17.86 -4.41
C ASN A 41 6.85 18.43 -5.78
N GLY A 42 5.61 18.91 -5.92
CA GLY A 42 5.12 19.45 -7.20
C GLY A 42 5.82 20.73 -7.69
N ARG A 43 6.61 21.42 -6.85
CA ARG A 43 7.38 22.61 -7.23
C ARG A 43 8.73 22.24 -7.83
N THR A 44 9.46 21.34 -7.17
CA THR A 44 10.78 20.90 -7.62
C THR A 44 10.71 19.74 -8.60
N LYS A 45 9.56 19.05 -8.67
CA LYS A 45 9.34 17.82 -9.43
C LYS A 45 10.33 16.72 -9.03
N THR A 46 10.50 16.54 -7.72
CA THR A 46 11.39 15.53 -7.16
C THR A 46 10.69 14.77 -6.06
N ASN A 47 11.04 13.49 -5.92
CA ASN A 47 10.70 12.71 -4.74
C ASN A 47 11.60 13.16 -3.56
N GLU A 48 10.99 13.39 -2.40
CA GLU A 48 11.70 13.75 -1.16
C GLU A 48 11.87 12.55 -0.20
N GLU A 49 11.22 11.41 -0.47
CA GLU A 49 11.48 10.17 0.27
C GLU A 49 12.69 9.40 -0.29
N ASN A 50 13.22 8.49 0.51
CA ASN A 50 14.37 7.66 0.13
C ASN A 50 14.00 6.43 -0.72
N GLY A 51 12.69 6.17 -0.92
CA GLY A 51 12.20 5.06 -1.73
C GLY A 51 12.40 3.69 -1.08
N ARG A 52 12.38 3.60 0.25
CA ARG A 52 12.52 2.36 1.04
C ARG A 52 11.34 2.16 1.98
N PHE A 53 11.05 0.91 2.31
CA PHE A 53 10.08 0.52 3.34
C PHE A 53 10.75 0.58 4.72
N ASP A 54 11.03 1.78 5.19
CA ASP A 54 11.68 2.03 6.48
C ASP A 54 10.83 2.88 7.44
N LEU A 55 9.59 3.18 7.04
CA LEU A 55 8.63 4.01 7.74
C LEU A 55 9.18 5.42 8.03
N SER A 56 10.11 5.93 7.21
CA SER A 56 10.62 7.30 7.29
C SER A 56 9.51 8.34 7.19
N THR A 57 8.44 8.04 6.44
CA THR A 57 7.22 8.87 6.37
C THR A 57 6.56 9.05 7.74
N ILE A 58 6.77 8.13 8.69
CA ILE A 58 6.30 8.22 10.09
C ILE A 58 7.41 8.76 11.00
N PHE A 59 8.60 8.15 10.95
CA PHE A 59 9.64 8.30 11.95
C PHE A 59 10.60 9.44 11.73
N ASP A 60 10.83 9.83 10.48
CA ASP A 60 11.83 10.85 10.14
C ASP A 60 11.16 12.17 9.71
N TYR A 61 9.87 12.12 9.33
CA TYR A 61 9.10 13.31 8.99
C TYR A 61 9.07 14.32 10.15
N GLY A 62 9.44 15.58 9.84
CA GLY A 62 9.55 16.63 10.84
C GLY A 62 10.58 16.32 11.93
N ASN A 63 11.69 15.65 11.57
CA ASN A 63 12.74 15.20 12.49
C ASN A 63 12.21 14.30 13.62
N GLY A 64 11.16 13.51 13.35
CA GLY A 64 10.56 12.58 14.32
C GLY A 64 9.68 13.24 15.40
N GLU A 65 9.50 14.56 15.39
CA GLU A 65 8.62 15.25 16.34
C GLU A 65 7.14 14.87 16.15
N LYS A 66 6.79 14.34 14.97
CA LYS A 66 5.42 14.05 14.56
C LYS A 66 5.02 12.57 14.62
N ILE A 67 5.84 11.71 15.21
CA ILE A 67 5.58 10.25 15.28
C ILE A 67 4.21 9.96 15.89
N ARG A 68 3.84 10.63 17.00
CA ARG A 68 2.55 10.43 17.67
C ARG A 68 1.36 10.80 16.78
N GLN A 69 1.54 11.72 15.84
CA GLN A 69 0.52 12.15 14.89
C GLN A 69 0.52 11.30 13.60
N GLY A 70 1.43 10.33 13.48
CA GLY A 70 1.57 9.49 12.27
C GLY A 70 2.56 10.04 11.24
N GLY A 71 3.40 11.01 11.62
CA GLY A 71 4.42 11.61 10.77
C GLY A 71 3.85 12.52 9.69
N ASN A 72 4.08 12.17 8.43
CA ASN A 72 3.65 12.95 7.27
C ASN A 72 2.13 13.15 7.29
N SER A 73 1.66 14.38 7.07
CA SER A 73 0.23 14.69 7.09
C SER A 73 -0.57 13.93 6.01
N LYS A 74 0.07 13.46 4.95
CA LYS A 74 -0.56 12.59 3.93
C LYS A 74 -1.04 11.27 4.54
N ASN A 75 -0.41 10.77 5.60
CA ASN A 75 -0.85 9.55 6.30
C ASN A 75 -2.20 9.73 7.02
N SER A 76 -2.73 10.95 7.04
CA SER A 76 -4.04 11.29 7.62
C SER A 76 -5.05 11.77 6.57
N SER A 77 -4.78 11.59 5.27
CA SER A 77 -5.70 12.02 4.19
C SER A 77 -6.77 10.99 3.81
N ASN A 78 -6.70 9.78 4.39
CA ASN A 78 -7.62 8.68 4.12
C ASN A 78 -7.76 7.83 5.40
N ALA A 79 -8.99 7.45 5.75
CA ALA A 79 -9.27 6.72 7.01
C ALA A 79 -8.58 5.36 7.10
N ALA A 80 -8.43 4.62 6.00
CA ALA A 80 -7.74 3.34 5.98
C ALA A 80 -6.23 3.54 6.21
N VAL A 81 -5.60 4.48 5.50
CA VAL A 81 -4.18 4.82 5.67
C VAL A 81 -3.91 5.33 7.09
N PHE A 82 -4.78 6.19 7.61
CA PHE A 82 -4.70 6.71 8.98
C PHE A 82 -4.77 5.58 10.00
N THR A 83 -5.69 4.64 9.83
CA THR A 83 -5.87 3.50 10.73
C THR A 83 -4.63 2.60 10.76
N VAL A 84 -4.08 2.27 9.59
CA VAL A 84 -2.83 1.48 9.49
C VAL A 84 -1.68 2.24 10.16
N THR A 85 -1.53 3.53 9.84
CA THR A 85 -0.49 4.40 10.41
C THR A 85 -0.56 4.42 11.93
N GLN A 86 -1.74 4.69 12.51
CA GLN A 86 -1.91 4.75 13.96
C GLN A 86 -1.76 3.40 14.63
N SER A 87 -2.07 2.29 13.92
CA SER A 87 -1.79 0.94 14.40
C SER A 87 -0.28 0.68 14.51
N LEU A 88 0.51 1.11 13.52
CA LEU A 88 1.97 1.02 13.55
C LEU A 88 2.59 1.91 14.62
N VAL A 89 2.10 3.15 14.78
CA VAL A 89 2.53 4.06 15.86
C VAL A 89 2.24 3.44 17.24
N SER A 90 1.07 2.83 17.41
CA SER A 90 0.70 2.15 18.65
C SER A 90 1.58 0.93 18.91
N PHE A 91 1.86 0.12 17.89
CA PHE A 91 2.78 -1.02 17.97
C PHE A 91 4.18 -0.57 18.38
N TYR A 92 4.73 0.46 17.72
CA TYR A 92 6.02 1.05 18.04
C TYR A 92 6.11 1.51 19.50
N TYR A 93 5.14 2.30 19.98
CA TYR A 93 5.17 2.79 21.36
C TYR A 93 4.98 1.66 22.38
N GLY A 94 4.18 0.65 22.07
CA GLY A 94 4.03 -0.55 22.91
C GLY A 94 5.37 -1.29 23.05
N GLN A 95 6.06 -1.55 21.94
CA GLN A 95 7.37 -2.19 21.92
C GLN A 95 8.42 -1.35 22.68
N LYS A 96 8.51 -0.05 22.38
CA LYS A 96 9.47 0.86 23.04
C LYS A 96 9.23 0.92 24.55
N ALA A 97 7.96 1.03 24.99
CA ALA A 97 7.63 1.07 26.41
C ALA A 97 8.00 -0.24 27.13
N SER A 98 7.71 -1.40 26.53
CA SER A 98 8.07 -2.71 27.07
C SER A 98 9.59 -2.86 27.26
N LEU A 99 10.38 -2.45 26.27
CA LEU A 99 11.85 -2.47 26.33
C LEU A 99 12.38 -1.56 27.44
N LEU A 100 11.86 -0.34 27.56
CA LEU A 100 12.26 0.60 28.62
C LEU A 100 11.89 0.11 30.01
N MET A 101 10.71 -0.50 30.18
CA MET A 101 10.28 -1.07 31.46
C MET A 101 11.19 -2.21 31.94
N SER A 102 11.84 -2.93 31.02
CA SER A 102 12.83 -3.97 31.38
C SER A 102 14.09 -3.42 32.05
N ARG A 103 14.35 -2.10 31.93
CA ARG A 103 15.56 -1.39 32.40
C ARG A 103 16.88 -1.94 31.83
N ARG A 104 16.84 -2.75 30.78
CA ARG A 104 18.02 -3.31 30.10
C ARG A 104 18.50 -2.47 28.91
N PHE A 105 17.63 -1.62 28.39
CA PHE A 105 17.87 -0.85 27.17
C PHE A 105 17.81 0.65 27.48
N THR A 106 18.71 1.40 26.83
CA THR A 106 18.62 2.86 26.76
C THR A 106 17.45 3.30 25.87
N GLU A 107 17.10 4.58 25.92
CA GLU A 107 16.05 5.12 25.05
C GLU A 107 16.38 4.98 23.55
N GLU A 108 17.63 5.19 23.18
CA GLU A 108 18.11 5.04 21.80
C GLU A 108 18.02 3.58 21.33
N GLN A 109 18.48 2.63 22.15
CA GLN A 109 18.37 1.20 21.84
C GLN A 109 16.91 0.74 21.75
N ALA A 110 16.06 1.20 22.68
CA ALA A 110 14.63 0.87 22.67
C ALA A 110 13.92 1.44 21.44
N HIS A 111 14.26 2.66 21.02
CA HIS A 111 13.78 3.24 19.76
C HIS A 111 14.22 2.41 18.56
N GLU A 112 15.51 2.07 18.46
CA GLU A 112 16.04 1.36 17.31
C GLU A 112 15.39 -0.02 17.15
N ILE A 113 15.30 -0.78 18.24
CA ILE A 113 14.65 -2.10 18.23
C ILE A 113 13.17 -1.95 17.88
N ALA A 114 12.44 -1.04 18.54
CA ALA A 114 11.01 -0.86 18.28
C ALA A 114 10.72 -0.43 16.83
N ARG A 115 11.54 0.44 16.23
CA ARG A 115 11.39 0.82 14.82
C ARG A 115 11.63 -0.38 13.90
N LYS A 116 12.72 -1.14 14.09
CA LYS A 116 13.02 -2.33 13.28
C LYS A 116 11.90 -3.37 13.33
N GLU A 117 11.35 -3.63 14.52
CA GLU A 117 10.20 -4.53 14.70
C GLU A 117 8.93 -3.99 14.03
N THR A 118 8.71 -2.67 14.08
CA THR A 118 7.56 -2.02 13.42
C THR A 118 7.68 -2.07 11.90
N VAL A 119 8.88 -1.83 11.35
CA VAL A 119 9.18 -1.98 9.93
C VAL A 119 8.97 -3.43 9.48
N THR A 120 9.45 -4.40 10.26
CA THR A 120 9.24 -5.83 9.99
C THR A 120 7.75 -6.18 9.93
N PHE A 121 6.98 -5.69 10.90
CA PHE A 121 5.54 -5.89 10.94
C PHE A 121 4.84 -5.26 9.73
N PHE A 122 5.23 -4.04 9.35
CA PHE A 122 4.70 -3.36 8.18
C PHE A 122 5.02 -4.09 6.87
N ILE A 123 6.26 -4.55 6.66
CA ILE A 123 6.64 -5.33 5.47
C ILE A 123 5.81 -6.62 5.38
N GLY A 124 5.50 -7.25 6.52
CA GLY A 124 4.58 -8.39 6.56
C GLY A 124 3.20 -8.04 6.01
N MET A 125 2.63 -6.90 6.41
CA MET A 125 1.36 -6.40 5.87
C MET A 125 1.47 -6.11 4.37
N VAL A 126 2.54 -5.43 3.95
CA VAL A 126 2.82 -5.10 2.54
C VAL A 126 2.87 -6.36 1.69
N LYS A 127 3.51 -7.44 2.16
CA LYS A 127 3.59 -8.72 1.45
C LYS A 127 2.21 -9.31 1.17
N GLU A 128 1.33 -9.32 2.17
CA GLU A 128 -0.02 -9.87 2.02
C GLU A 128 -0.88 -9.00 1.10
N SER A 129 -0.83 -7.68 1.26
CA SER A 129 -1.57 -6.75 0.40
C SER A 129 -1.07 -6.79 -1.05
N TYR A 130 0.24 -6.86 -1.27
CA TYR A 130 0.82 -7.02 -2.60
C TYR A 130 0.33 -8.29 -3.29
N GLN A 131 0.28 -9.43 -2.58
CA GLN A 131 -0.23 -10.68 -3.13
C GLN A 131 -1.71 -10.58 -3.51
N ARG A 132 -2.55 -9.92 -2.68
CA ARG A 132 -3.97 -9.72 -3.01
C ARG A 132 -4.17 -8.76 -4.18
N PHE A 133 -3.34 -7.73 -4.31
CA PHE A 133 -3.40 -6.78 -5.44
C PHE A 133 -2.93 -7.39 -6.74
N SER A 134 -1.79 -8.05 -6.71
CA SER A 134 -1.10 -8.47 -7.93
C SER A 134 -1.39 -9.90 -8.33
N ASP A 135 -1.89 -10.75 -7.44
CA ASP A 135 -1.89 -12.22 -7.56
C ASP A 135 -0.47 -12.81 -7.73
N LYS A 136 0.55 -12.10 -7.24
CA LYS A 136 1.96 -12.50 -7.26
C LYS A 136 2.60 -12.33 -5.90
N SER A 137 3.55 -13.20 -5.56
CA SER A 137 4.34 -13.04 -4.34
C SER A 137 5.23 -11.81 -4.44
N LEU A 138 5.40 -11.11 -3.31
CA LEU A 138 6.35 -10.02 -3.18
C LEU A 138 7.76 -10.46 -3.64
N PRO A 139 8.54 -9.60 -4.34
CA PRO A 139 9.87 -9.96 -4.82
C PRO A 139 10.79 -10.49 -3.72
N GLU A 140 11.48 -11.61 -4.00
CA GLU A 140 12.46 -12.20 -3.08
C GLU A 140 13.84 -11.52 -3.16
N VAL A 141 14.10 -10.83 -4.27
CA VAL A 141 15.35 -10.10 -4.53
C VAL A 141 15.05 -8.61 -4.50
N ALA A 142 15.79 -7.88 -3.68
CA ALA A 142 15.68 -6.43 -3.59
C ALA A 142 16.61 -5.73 -4.59
N SER A 143 16.31 -4.47 -4.91
CA SER A 143 17.10 -3.64 -5.81
C SER A 143 17.58 -2.36 -5.11
N SER A 144 18.86 -2.05 -5.25
CA SER A 144 19.46 -0.82 -4.72
C SER A 144 19.10 0.45 -5.50
N GLY A 145 18.40 0.33 -6.63
CA GLY A 145 18.05 1.47 -7.47
C GLY A 145 17.16 2.52 -6.79
N SER A 146 17.19 3.74 -7.33
CA SER A 146 16.21 4.79 -7.00
C SER A 146 14.83 4.42 -7.53
N VAL A 147 13.79 4.81 -6.79
CA VAL A 147 12.42 4.77 -7.31
C VAL A 147 12.25 5.78 -8.46
N THR A 148 11.40 5.48 -9.44
CA THR A 148 11.23 6.31 -10.65
C THR A 148 9.82 6.88 -10.80
N ASP A 149 9.67 7.84 -11.71
CA ASP A 149 8.37 8.44 -12.01
C ASP A 149 7.42 7.43 -12.69
N GLU A 150 7.92 6.48 -13.47
CA GLU A 150 7.13 5.36 -14.01
C GLU A 150 6.56 4.49 -12.88
N GLU A 151 7.34 4.22 -11.85
CA GLU A 151 6.90 3.44 -10.69
C GLU A 151 5.85 4.19 -9.86
N GLN A 152 6.01 5.51 -9.72
CA GLN A 152 4.98 6.35 -9.11
C GLN A 152 3.70 6.41 -9.96
N ALA A 153 3.83 6.48 -11.28
CA ALA A 153 2.71 6.44 -12.21
C ALA A 153 1.90 5.15 -12.07
N VAL A 154 2.55 4.01 -11.86
CA VAL A 154 1.85 2.74 -11.59
C VAL A 154 1.04 2.81 -10.31
N MET A 155 1.61 3.28 -9.19
CA MET A 155 0.85 3.41 -7.94
C MET A 155 -0.37 4.31 -8.07
N ARG A 156 -0.29 5.37 -8.90
CA ARG A 156 -1.42 6.25 -9.23
C ARG A 156 -2.47 5.56 -10.10
N ALA A 157 -2.07 4.75 -11.08
CA ALA A 157 -3.01 4.00 -11.90
C ALA A 157 -3.86 3.02 -11.08
N LEU A 158 -3.26 2.41 -10.04
CA LEU A 158 -3.96 1.52 -9.11
C LEU A 158 -5.01 2.23 -8.24
N HIS A 159 -5.17 3.55 -8.31
CA HIS A 159 -6.22 4.25 -7.59
C HIS A 159 -7.64 3.92 -8.09
N ASP A 160 -7.78 3.24 -9.25
CA ASP A 160 -9.09 2.78 -9.74
C ASP A 160 -9.82 1.87 -8.75
N ILE A 161 -9.08 1.13 -7.90
CA ILE A 161 -9.64 0.21 -6.91
C ILE A 161 -10.04 0.88 -5.59
N LEU A 162 -9.72 2.16 -5.39
CA LEU A 162 -9.99 2.84 -4.14
C LEU A 162 -11.50 2.92 -3.88
N PRO A 163 -12.00 2.46 -2.72
CA PRO A 163 -13.41 2.59 -2.39
C PRO A 163 -13.72 4.05 -2.05
N GLY A 164 -14.71 4.64 -2.72
CA GLY A 164 -15.21 5.96 -2.38
C GLY A 164 -15.99 5.97 -1.06
N LYS A 165 -16.68 4.85 -0.80
CA LYS A 165 -17.51 4.63 0.39
C LYS A 165 -17.23 3.27 1.02
N ILE A 166 -17.34 3.22 2.34
CA ILE A 166 -17.35 1.98 3.13
C ILE A 166 -18.50 2.01 4.13
N THR A 167 -18.82 0.85 4.72
CA THR A 167 -19.75 0.79 5.85
C THR A 167 -18.95 0.92 7.14
N VAL A 168 -19.41 1.76 8.07
CA VAL A 168 -18.84 1.89 9.40
C VAL A 168 -19.87 1.57 10.48
N ASN A 169 -19.45 0.87 11.51
CA ASN A 169 -20.25 0.53 12.67
C ASN A 169 -20.02 1.55 13.78
N ARG A 170 -21.09 2.21 14.19
CA ARG A 170 -21.09 3.19 15.28
C ARG A 170 -22.12 2.73 16.30
N GLY A 171 -21.66 2.09 17.37
CA GLY A 171 -22.52 1.39 18.32
C GLY A 171 -23.28 0.24 17.66
N VAL A 172 -24.61 0.31 17.66
CA VAL A 172 -25.51 -0.69 17.07
C VAL A 172 -25.97 -0.36 15.65
N THR A 173 -25.50 0.76 15.08
CA THR A 173 -25.90 1.23 13.74
C THR A 173 -24.76 1.13 12.75
N SER A 174 -25.07 0.69 11.54
CA SER A 174 -24.17 0.76 10.39
C SER A 174 -24.49 2.00 9.57
N GLN A 175 -23.46 2.75 9.18
CA GLN A 175 -23.57 4.00 8.42
C GLN A 175 -22.65 3.95 7.21
N THR A 176 -23.06 4.55 6.11
CA THR A 176 -22.17 4.78 4.96
C THR A 176 -21.19 5.89 5.31
N PHE A 177 -19.91 5.67 5.01
CA PHE A 177 -18.81 6.58 5.29
C PHE A 177 -18.06 6.88 4.02
N GLU A 178 -17.96 8.15 3.66
CA GLU A 178 -17.14 8.63 2.54
C GLU A 178 -15.68 8.66 2.96
N VAL A 179 -14.86 7.88 2.25
CA VAL A 179 -13.44 7.68 2.61
C VAL A 179 -12.59 8.90 2.21
N THR A 180 -13.08 9.69 1.25
CA THR A 180 -12.39 10.86 0.69
C THR A 180 -12.68 12.18 1.42
N ASP A 181 -13.59 12.20 2.40
CA ASP A 181 -13.90 13.43 3.15
C ASP A 181 -12.75 13.77 4.12
N TYR A 182 -12.07 14.89 3.85
CA TYR A 182 -10.96 15.37 4.68
C TYR A 182 -11.36 15.59 6.15
N LYS A 183 -12.65 15.82 6.45
CA LYS A 183 -13.14 15.99 7.84
C LYS A 183 -13.14 14.68 8.62
N THR A 184 -13.30 13.57 7.92
CA THR A 184 -13.41 12.24 8.52
C THR A 184 -12.18 11.38 8.24
N ALA A 185 -11.23 11.87 7.44
CA ALA A 185 -10.00 11.16 7.08
C ALA A 185 -9.17 10.65 8.28
N MET A 186 -9.29 11.26 9.45
CA MET A 186 -8.66 10.80 10.71
C MET A 186 -9.56 9.87 11.54
N THR A 187 -10.49 9.16 10.91
CA THR A 187 -11.35 8.18 11.58
C THR A 187 -10.64 6.85 11.70
N PHE A 188 -10.55 6.32 12.92
CA PHE A 188 -10.02 4.97 13.15
C PHE A 188 -11.06 3.91 12.78
N LEU A 189 -10.66 2.95 11.94
CA LEU A 189 -11.51 1.84 11.50
C LEU A 189 -11.29 0.60 12.38
N SER A 190 -12.37 -0.06 12.74
CA SER A 190 -12.39 -1.34 13.46
C SER A 190 -11.95 -2.51 12.57
N PRO A 191 -11.57 -3.66 13.15
CA PRO A 191 -11.19 -4.85 12.38
C PRO A 191 -12.27 -5.33 11.39
N THR A 192 -13.55 -5.22 11.75
CA THR A 192 -14.65 -5.57 10.83
C THR A 192 -14.72 -4.60 9.66
N GLU A 193 -14.51 -3.30 9.91
CA GLU A 193 -14.54 -2.28 8.86
C GLU A 193 -13.34 -2.41 7.91
N LEU A 194 -12.15 -2.73 8.43
CA LEU A 194 -10.94 -2.98 7.64
C LEU A 194 -11.02 -4.25 6.79
N ASN A 195 -11.81 -5.25 7.20
CA ASN A 195 -11.97 -6.50 6.47
C ASN A 195 -13.07 -6.47 5.40
N GLN A 196 -13.74 -5.33 5.20
CA GLN A 196 -14.67 -5.17 4.09
C GLN A 196 -13.94 -5.36 2.77
N GLU A 197 -14.53 -6.17 1.88
CA GLU A 197 -14.06 -6.33 0.51
C GLU A 197 -14.24 -5.02 -0.27
N VAL A 198 -13.27 -4.70 -1.11
CA VAL A 198 -13.37 -3.60 -2.06
C VAL A 198 -13.68 -4.15 -3.46
N LYS A 199 -14.15 -3.29 -4.36
CA LYS A 199 -14.28 -3.68 -5.76
C LYS A 199 -12.92 -4.12 -6.30
N PHE A 200 -12.91 -4.99 -7.30
CA PHE A 200 -11.69 -5.32 -8.03
C PHE A 200 -11.47 -4.33 -9.18
N PHE A 201 -10.31 -4.40 -9.84
CA PHE A 201 -9.92 -3.52 -10.94
C PHE A 201 -11.00 -3.47 -12.04
N ASP A 202 -11.55 -2.30 -12.31
CA ASP A 202 -12.54 -2.08 -13.38
C ASP A 202 -12.15 -0.94 -14.33
N GLY A 203 -10.97 -0.33 -14.11
CA GLY A 203 -10.46 0.77 -14.91
C GLY A 203 -11.23 2.07 -14.71
N LYS A 204 -12.03 2.17 -13.63
CA LYS A 204 -12.87 3.34 -13.34
C LYS A 204 -12.60 3.85 -11.94
N TYR A 205 -12.49 5.17 -11.81
CA TYR A 205 -12.43 5.79 -10.48
C TYR A 205 -13.80 5.76 -9.83
N ASP A 206 -13.83 5.57 -8.51
CA ASP A 206 -15.05 5.80 -7.75
C ASP A 206 -15.41 7.29 -7.76
N VAL A 207 -16.70 7.61 -7.77
CA VAL A 207 -17.21 8.96 -8.00
C VAL A 207 -16.78 9.94 -6.90
N GLU A 208 -16.57 9.44 -5.68
CA GLU A 208 -16.01 10.21 -4.57
C GLU A 208 -14.58 10.69 -4.84
N TYR A 209 -13.78 9.98 -5.66
CA TYR A 209 -12.44 10.40 -6.05
C TYR A 209 -12.41 11.35 -7.24
N LEU A 210 -13.51 11.47 -7.98
CA LEU A 210 -13.68 12.50 -9.01
C LEU A 210 -14.05 13.86 -8.40
N ASN A 211 -14.43 13.90 -7.12
CA ASN A 211 -14.96 15.07 -6.43
C ASN A 211 -14.37 15.24 -5.02
N VAL A 212 -13.06 14.99 -4.84
CA VAL A 212 -12.42 15.06 -3.53
C VAL A 212 -12.42 16.49 -3.02
N SER A 213 -12.95 16.70 -1.81
CA SER A 213 -12.91 18.02 -1.15
C SER A 213 -11.64 18.13 -0.32
N VAL A 214 -10.82 19.14 -0.57
CA VAL A 214 -9.59 19.42 0.18
C VAL A 214 -9.55 20.85 0.70
N PRO A 215 -8.87 21.12 1.82
CA PRO A 215 -8.68 22.49 2.30
C PRO A 215 -7.93 23.36 1.28
N GLY A 216 -8.46 24.54 0.95
CA GLY A 216 -7.83 25.51 0.08
C GLY A 216 -7.67 26.90 0.71
N PRO A 217 -6.93 27.83 0.07
CA PRO A 217 -6.58 29.14 0.64
C PRO A 217 -7.77 30.05 0.96
N ARG A 218 -8.93 29.80 0.35
CA ARG A 218 -10.16 30.60 0.49
C ARG A 218 -11.38 29.76 0.87
N GLY A 219 -11.15 28.56 1.42
CA GLY A 219 -12.18 27.57 1.70
C GLY A 219 -11.91 26.24 1.00
N PRO A 220 -12.78 25.23 1.19
CA PRO A 220 -12.65 23.95 0.53
C PRO A 220 -12.64 24.09 -1.00
N ILE A 221 -11.77 23.34 -1.66
CA ILE A 221 -11.73 23.21 -3.12
C ILE A 221 -12.02 21.75 -3.48
N THR A 222 -12.66 21.55 -4.63
CA THR A 222 -12.88 20.21 -5.18
C THR A 222 -11.79 19.90 -6.19
N ILE A 223 -11.18 18.73 -6.07
CA ILE A 223 -10.19 18.21 -7.01
C ILE A 223 -10.71 16.90 -7.62
N ASN A 224 -10.40 16.69 -8.90
CA ASN A 224 -10.59 15.41 -9.57
C ASN A 224 -9.27 14.63 -9.49
N LEU A 225 -9.26 13.54 -8.71
CA LEU A 225 -8.04 12.74 -8.54
C LEU A 225 -7.60 12.09 -9.85
N GLN A 226 -8.55 11.61 -10.67
CA GLN A 226 -8.24 11.00 -11.96
C GLN A 226 -7.53 12.00 -12.89
N GLU A 227 -7.97 13.25 -12.92
CA GLU A 227 -7.31 14.31 -13.71
C GLU A 227 -5.91 14.61 -13.18
N ALA A 228 -5.74 14.68 -11.85
CA ALA A 228 -4.43 14.93 -11.24
C ALA A 228 -3.44 13.78 -11.51
N ASP A 229 -3.91 12.54 -11.45
CA ASP A 229 -3.11 11.36 -11.76
C ASP A 229 -2.77 11.29 -13.26
N GLN A 230 -3.73 11.59 -14.14
CA GLN A 230 -3.48 11.71 -15.58
C GLN A 230 -2.40 12.76 -15.88
N GLN A 231 -2.50 13.95 -15.29
CA GLN A 231 -1.53 15.02 -15.50
C GLN A 231 -0.12 14.63 -15.05
N PHE A 232 0.00 13.86 -13.96
CA PHE A 232 1.29 13.33 -13.54
C PHE A 232 1.80 12.29 -14.54
N VAL A 233 0.99 11.27 -14.84
CA VAL A 233 1.38 10.12 -15.67
C VAL A 233 1.80 10.59 -17.07
N GLU A 234 0.95 11.34 -17.76
CA GLU A 234 1.20 11.80 -19.13
C GLU A 234 2.20 12.97 -19.19
N GLY A 235 2.42 13.64 -18.06
CA GLY A 235 3.34 14.77 -17.96
C GLY A 235 4.75 14.40 -17.51
N GLN A 236 4.96 13.25 -16.86
CA GLN A 236 6.24 12.83 -16.28
C GLN A 236 6.75 11.49 -16.83
N THR A 237 5.92 10.74 -17.55
CA THR A 237 6.29 9.41 -18.09
C THR A 237 5.84 9.28 -19.54
N ASP A 238 6.29 8.22 -20.21
CA ASP A 238 5.83 7.87 -21.56
C ASP A 238 4.51 7.07 -21.56
N PHE A 239 3.89 6.86 -20.40
CA PHE A 239 2.62 6.14 -20.30
C PHE A 239 1.44 7.00 -20.75
N ASN A 240 0.46 6.32 -21.37
CA ASN A 240 -0.86 6.88 -21.58
C ASN A 240 -1.82 6.39 -20.47
N PHE A 241 -2.36 7.31 -19.70
CA PHE A 241 -3.14 6.95 -18.52
C PHE A 241 -4.43 6.20 -18.86
N SER A 242 -5.09 6.58 -19.95
CA SER A 242 -6.30 5.88 -20.40
C SER A 242 -6.03 4.43 -20.82
N ILE A 243 -4.85 4.15 -21.40
CA ILE A 243 -4.42 2.79 -21.72
C ILE A 243 -4.16 1.99 -20.44
N MET A 244 -3.48 2.58 -19.44
CA MET A 244 -3.25 1.92 -18.15
C MET A 244 -4.56 1.51 -17.48
N LEU A 245 -5.54 2.42 -17.40
CA LEU A 245 -6.87 2.12 -16.85
C LEU A 245 -7.62 1.06 -17.67
N GLY A 246 -7.49 1.11 -19.01
CA GLY A 246 -8.05 0.08 -19.89
C GLY A 246 -7.44 -1.31 -19.66
N GLU A 247 -6.14 -1.40 -19.37
CA GLU A 247 -5.47 -2.64 -19.00
C GLU A 247 -5.94 -3.17 -17.64
N LEU A 248 -6.07 -2.31 -16.62
CA LEU A 248 -6.63 -2.68 -15.31
C LEU A 248 -8.07 -3.17 -15.42
N GLY A 249 -8.92 -2.46 -16.17
CA GLY A 249 -10.30 -2.89 -16.40
C GLY A 249 -10.39 -4.21 -17.16
N ARG A 250 -9.45 -4.48 -18.08
CA ARG A 250 -9.36 -5.80 -18.73
C ARG A 250 -8.87 -6.88 -17.77
N TYR A 251 -7.97 -6.56 -16.84
CA TYR A 251 -7.44 -7.48 -15.84
C TYR A 251 -8.54 -7.93 -14.90
N GLY A 252 -9.30 -7.01 -14.30
CA GLY A 252 -10.33 -7.41 -13.34
C GLY A 252 -11.61 -7.97 -13.96
N ASN A 253 -11.86 -7.74 -15.27
CA ASN A 253 -12.94 -8.42 -16.00
C ASN A 253 -12.55 -9.83 -16.49
N GLN A 254 -11.33 -10.31 -16.23
CA GLN A 254 -10.97 -11.67 -16.60
C GLN A 254 -11.78 -12.69 -15.79
N THR A 255 -12.84 -13.22 -16.41
CA THR A 255 -13.59 -14.35 -15.88
C THR A 255 -12.75 -15.62 -15.98
N GLN A 256 -11.91 -15.87 -14.97
CA GLN A 256 -11.32 -17.17 -14.60
C GLN A 256 -10.65 -18.04 -15.69
N GLN A 257 -10.33 -17.53 -16.88
CA GLN A 257 -9.75 -18.36 -17.95
C GLN A 257 -8.24 -18.21 -18.14
N TYR A 258 -7.60 -17.20 -17.54
CA TYR A 258 -6.15 -17.05 -17.60
C TYR A 258 -5.57 -16.75 -16.22
N THR A 259 -4.55 -17.52 -15.85
CA THR A 259 -3.81 -17.48 -14.58
C THR A 259 -2.77 -16.35 -14.54
N GLN A 260 -3.02 -15.24 -15.24
CA GLN A 260 -2.03 -14.18 -15.34
C GLN A 260 -2.21 -13.21 -14.18
N ASN A 261 -1.14 -12.99 -13.44
CA ASN A 261 -1.08 -11.99 -12.39
C ASN A 261 -1.01 -10.57 -13.00
N LEU A 262 -1.31 -9.54 -12.20
CA LEU A 262 -1.29 -8.13 -12.63
C LEU A 262 0.04 -7.74 -13.30
N VAL A 263 1.15 -8.25 -12.76
CA VAL A 263 2.52 -7.94 -13.21
C VAL A 263 2.75 -8.42 -14.64
N GLU A 264 2.25 -9.60 -14.98
CA GLU A 264 2.36 -10.20 -16.31
C GLU A 264 1.30 -9.70 -17.29
N TYR A 265 0.12 -9.30 -16.77
CA TYR A 265 -1.01 -8.95 -17.60
C TYR A 265 -0.94 -7.51 -18.15
N THR A 266 -0.36 -6.60 -17.38
CA THR A 266 -0.31 -5.18 -17.72
C THR A 266 1.06 -4.79 -18.26
N SER A 267 1.09 -3.87 -19.22
CA SER A 267 2.33 -3.35 -19.83
C SER A 267 3.25 -2.65 -18.84
N PHE A 268 2.69 -2.15 -17.74
CA PHE A 268 3.40 -1.44 -16.68
C PHE A 268 3.61 -2.27 -15.41
N GLY A 269 3.06 -3.48 -15.33
CA GLY A 269 3.05 -4.28 -14.10
C GLY A 269 4.45 -4.62 -13.56
N TYR A 270 5.43 -4.74 -14.44
CA TYR A 270 6.84 -4.93 -14.05
C TYR A 270 7.41 -3.76 -13.23
N HIS A 271 6.92 -2.54 -13.43
CA HIS A 271 7.33 -1.40 -12.59
C HIS A 271 6.78 -1.51 -11.17
N LEU A 272 5.59 -2.11 -10.99
CA LEU A 272 5.09 -2.40 -9.64
C LEU A 272 6.02 -3.39 -8.93
N GLU A 273 6.43 -4.44 -9.63
CA GLU A 273 7.39 -5.42 -9.10
C GLU A 273 8.73 -4.75 -8.74
N ASN A 274 9.31 -3.98 -9.65
CA ASN A 274 10.56 -3.26 -9.43
C ASN A 274 10.48 -2.27 -8.26
N LEU A 275 9.38 -1.52 -8.16
CA LEU A 275 9.14 -0.58 -7.07
C LEU A 275 9.21 -1.27 -5.71
N PHE A 276 8.51 -2.39 -5.55
CA PHE A 276 8.47 -3.12 -4.29
C PHE A 276 9.80 -3.82 -4.00
N ALA A 277 10.51 -4.30 -5.03
CA ALA A 277 11.87 -4.80 -4.88
C ALA A 277 12.83 -3.69 -4.38
N LYS A 278 12.69 -2.45 -4.85
CA LYS A 278 13.48 -1.30 -4.37
C LYS A 278 13.13 -0.94 -2.93
N GLY A 279 11.83 -0.94 -2.61
CA GLY A 279 11.33 -0.69 -1.25
C GLY A 279 11.95 -1.61 -0.21
N LEU A 280 12.18 -2.87 -0.56
CA LEU A 280 12.77 -3.88 0.32
C LEU A 280 14.29 -3.77 0.51
N CYS A 281 14.98 -2.89 -0.21
CA CYS A 281 16.43 -2.89 -0.19
C CYS A 281 17.00 -2.14 1.03
N LYS A 282 17.92 -2.80 1.75
CA LYS A 282 18.68 -2.19 2.85
C LYS A 282 19.75 -1.19 2.41
N GLN A 283 19.95 -0.95 1.12
CA GLN A 283 20.87 0.07 0.61
C GLN A 283 20.05 1.23 0.07
N ASN A 284 20.38 2.45 0.49
CA ASN A 284 19.85 3.67 -0.11
C ASN A 284 20.41 3.84 -1.53
N PRO A 285 19.77 4.67 -2.37
CA PRO A 285 20.25 4.89 -3.74
C PRO A 285 21.65 5.50 -3.85
N ASP A 286 22.13 6.17 -2.79
CA ASP A 286 23.48 6.72 -2.69
C ASP A 286 24.53 5.68 -2.25
N GLY A 287 24.13 4.43 -2.04
CA GLY A 287 24.98 3.32 -1.60
C GLY A 287 25.17 3.23 -0.08
N THR A 288 24.59 4.14 0.70
CA THR A 288 24.63 4.05 2.17
C THR A 288 23.70 2.95 2.70
N GLU A 289 24.03 2.36 3.85
CA GLU A 289 23.19 1.34 4.47
C GLU A 289 21.99 1.98 5.19
N ASN A 290 20.79 1.54 4.83
CA ASN A 290 19.56 1.82 5.55
C ASN A 290 19.42 0.79 6.69
N LYS A 291 19.78 1.21 7.91
CA LYS A 291 19.77 0.33 9.08
C LYS A 291 18.37 -0.10 9.57
N TRP A 292 17.30 0.47 9.01
CA TRP A 292 15.92 0.23 9.45
C TRP A 292 15.25 -0.90 8.70
N VAL A 293 15.63 -1.10 7.43
CA VAL A 293 15.16 -2.21 6.61
C VAL A 293 15.77 -3.52 7.13
N MET A 294 14.96 -4.58 7.13
CA MET A 294 15.34 -5.86 7.73
C MET A 294 16.61 -6.46 7.12
N PRO A 295 17.54 -6.98 7.95
CA PRO A 295 18.62 -7.81 7.46
C PRO A 295 18.06 -9.15 6.95
N GLY A 296 18.45 -9.58 5.75
CA GLY A 296 18.11 -10.90 5.21
C GLY A 296 17.61 -10.91 3.76
N ILE A 297 17.22 -9.75 3.22
CA ILE A 297 16.91 -9.62 1.79
C ILE A 297 18.19 -9.25 1.04
N VAL A 298 18.53 -10.03 0.02
CA VAL A 298 19.70 -9.75 -0.82
C VAL A 298 19.37 -8.56 -1.72
N CYS A 299 20.13 -7.47 -1.56
CA CYS A 299 20.10 -6.33 -2.47
C CYS A 299 21.09 -6.55 -3.61
N ASN A 300 20.60 -6.38 -4.84
CA ASN A 300 21.41 -6.31 -6.04
C ASN A 300 21.47 -4.90 -6.62
#